data_AF-A0A3E4YL82-F1
#
_entry.id   AF-A0A3E4YL82-F1
#
_cell.length_a   1.000
_cell.length_b   1.000
_cell.length_c   1.000
_cell.angle_alpha   90.00
_cell.angle_beta   90.00
_cell.angle_gamma   90.00
#
_symmetry.space_group_name_H-M   'P 1'
#
loop_
_entity.id
_entity.type
_entity.pdbx_description
1 polymer ?
#
loop_
_entity_poly.entity_id
_entity_poly.type
_entity_poly.pdbx_seq_one_letter_code
_entity_poly.pdbx_strand_id
1 'polypeptide(L)' 'MRDRGYLRKMRNRAIHRKKNISHNIYGSDWYKNDGMYSKGKIHCSCPICKYSKVYDLPTHKTDLEDLEYKDALNDYYENT' A
#
# COMPACT_ATOMS: atom_id res chain seq x y z
N MET A 1 18.69 -7.99 -27.63
CA MET A 1 19.08 -6.63 -27.20
C MET A 1 17.80 -5.83 -26.91
N ARG A 2 17.70 -5.12 -25.79
CA ARG A 2 16.52 -4.28 -25.50
C ARG A 2 16.62 -3.00 -26.32
N ASP A 3 15.91 -2.92 -27.43
CA ASP A 3 15.88 -1.71 -28.26
C ASP A 3 15.18 -0.54 -27.52
N ARG A 4 15.48 0.70 -27.94
CA ARG A 4 14.81 1.93 -27.49
C ARG A 4 13.29 1.82 -27.60
N GLY A 5 12.76 1.19 -28.65
CA GLY A 5 11.33 0.96 -28.81
C GLY A 5 10.74 0.11 -27.67
N TYR A 6 11.44 -0.97 -27.29
CA TYR A 6 11.04 -1.82 -26.18
C TYR A 6 11.03 -1.07 -24.84
N LEU A 7 12.06 -0.27 -24.55
CA LEU A 7 12.15 0.52 -23.32
C LEU A 7 11.02 1.56 -23.23
N ARG A 8 10.67 2.22 -24.34
CA ARG A 8 9.53 3.15 -24.42
C ARG A 8 8.20 2.43 -24.13
N LYS A 9 7.98 1.27 -24.74
CA LYS A 9 6.78 0.45 -24.50
C LYS A 9 6.64 0.06 -23.03
N MET A 10 7.72 -0.39 -22.39
CA MET A 10 7.70 -0.76 -20.97
C MET A 10 7.46 0.44 -20.05
N ARG A 11 8.06 1.59 -20.35
CA ARG A 11 7.78 2.85 -19.65
C ARG A 11 6.29 3.22 -19.74
N ASN A 12 5.71 3.21 -20.94
CA ASN A 12 4.31 3.54 -21.14
C ASN A 12 3.40 2.55 -20.41
N ARG A 13 3.68 1.24 -20.47
CA ARG A 13 2.92 0.23 -19.72
C ARG A 13 2.90 0.52 -18.21
N ALA A 14 4.04 0.90 -17.63
CA ALA A 14 4.12 1.25 -16.20
C ALA A 14 3.34 2.54 -15.87
N ILE A 15 3.42 3.56 -16.72
CA ILE A 15 2.66 4.81 -16.60
C ILE A 15 1.15 4.51 -16.64
N HIS A 16 0.68 3.84 -17.68
CA HIS A 16 -0.74 3.53 -17.88
C HIS A 16 -1.31 2.71 -16.72
N ARG A 17 -0.57 1.70 -16.23
CA ARG A 17 -0.99 0.92 -15.07
C ARG A 17 -1.23 1.81 -13.84
N LYS A 18 -0.26 2.65 -13.49
CA LYS A 18 -0.35 3.51 -12.29
C LYS A 18 -1.42 4.60 -12.44
N LYS A 19 -1.55 5.18 -13.63
CA LYS A 19 -2.61 6.14 -13.95
C LYS A 19 -4.00 5.50 -13.80
N ASN A 20 -4.19 4.29 -14.35
CA ASN A 20 -5.45 3.56 -14.22
C ASN A 20 -5.78 3.24 -12.76
N ILE A 21 -4.79 2.84 -11.95
CA ILE A 21 -4.99 2.63 -10.50
C ILE A 21 -5.45 3.94 -9.82
N SER A 22 -4.80 5.07 -10.13
CA SER A 22 -5.20 6.37 -9.59
C SER A 22 -6.64 6.72 -9.95
N HIS A 23 -6.99 6.62 -11.23
CA HIS A 23 -8.30 6.99 -11.72
C HIS A 23 -9.41 6.10 -11.15
N ASN A 24 -9.20 4.78 -11.06
CA ASN A 24 -10.20 3.86 -10.53
C ASN A 24 -10.43 4.02 -9.02
N ILE A 25 -9.43 4.47 -8.26
CA ILE A 25 -9.53 4.61 -6.80
C ILE A 25 -10.00 6.01 -6.41
N TYR A 26 -9.51 7.05 -7.09
CA TYR A 26 -9.69 8.45 -6.69
C TYR A 26 -10.57 9.25 -7.66
N GLY A 27 -10.90 8.71 -8.83
CA GLY A 27 -11.62 9.43 -9.89
C GLY A 27 -10.77 10.48 -10.61
N SER A 28 -9.49 10.63 -10.25
CA SER A 28 -8.60 11.68 -10.78
C SER A 28 -7.17 11.18 -11.00
N ASP A 29 -6.40 11.97 -11.75
CA ASP A 29 -4.98 11.74 -11.94
C ASP A 29 -4.19 12.20 -10.69
N TRP A 30 -3.31 11.33 -10.18
CA TRP A 30 -2.41 11.59 -9.05
C TRP A 30 -1.32 12.61 -9.37
N TYR A 31 -0.84 12.62 -10.61
CA TYR A 31 0.20 13.53 -11.08
C TYR A 31 -0.30 14.37 -12.24
N LYS A 32 0.18 15.61 -12.32
CA LYS A 32 -0.13 16.54 -13.41
C LYS A 32 0.37 16.05 -14.78
N ASN A 33 1.55 15.40 -14.80
CA ASN A 33 2.20 14.95 -16.03
C ASN A 33 2.38 13.44 -16.02
N ASP A 34 2.01 12.76 -17.12
CA ASP A 34 2.05 11.30 -17.22
C ASP A 34 3.45 10.71 -16.99
N GLY A 35 4.50 11.43 -17.39
CA GLY A 35 5.89 10.99 -17.20
C GLY A 35 6.29 10.78 -15.74
N MET A 36 5.59 11.41 -14.80
CA MET A 36 5.84 11.29 -13.36
C MET A 36 5.47 9.89 -12.85
N TYR A 37 4.42 9.26 -13.39
CA TYR A 37 4.04 7.89 -13.01
C TYR A 37 5.16 6.88 -13.27
N SER A 38 6.04 7.10 -14.25
CA SER A 38 7.13 6.15 -14.52
C SER A 38 8.12 6.03 -13.35
N LYS A 39 8.39 7.11 -12.62
CA LYS A 39 9.37 7.11 -11.50
C LYS A 39 8.71 7.26 -10.13
N GLY A 40 7.58 7.97 -10.06
CA GLY A 40 6.87 8.27 -8.82
C GLY A 40 6.28 7.03 -8.16
N LYS A 41 6.39 6.99 -6.83
CA LYS A 41 5.66 6.07 -5.96
C LYS A 41 4.32 6.73 -5.59
N ILE A 42 3.23 5.99 -5.73
CA ILE A 42 1.92 6.42 -5.25
C ILE A 42 1.80 5.92 -3.81
N HIS A 43 1.84 6.83 -2.85
CA HIS A 43 1.66 6.54 -1.44
C HIS A 43 0.18 6.66 -1.08
N CYS A 44 -0.60 5.66 -1.48
CA CYS A 44 -2.03 5.63 -1.21
C CYS A 44 -2.35 4.88 0.08
N SER A 45 -3.31 5.41 0.86
CA SER A 45 -3.97 4.68 1.95
C SER A 45 -5.23 3.96 1.46
N CYS A 46 -5.29 3.57 0.18
CA CYS A 46 -6.49 2.99 -0.40
C CYS A 46 -6.79 1.60 0.17
N PRO A 47 -8.04 1.11 0.08
CA PRO A 47 -8.44 -0.21 0.57
C PRO A 47 -7.65 -1.37 -0.04
N ILE A 48 -7.06 -1.19 -1.23
CA ILE A 48 -6.24 -2.23 -1.86
C ILE A 48 -4.83 -2.28 -1.23
N CYS A 49 -4.23 -1.12 -0.97
CA CYS A 49 -2.87 -1.05 -0.41
C CYS A 49 -2.82 -1.19 1.11
N LYS A 50 -3.90 -0.84 1.80
CA LYS A 50 -4.05 -1.01 3.26
C LYS A 50 -5.23 -1.90 3.61
N TYR A 51 -5.38 -3.01 2.89
CA TYR A 51 -6.50 -3.94 3.03
C TYR A 51 -6.76 -4.34 4.49
N SER A 52 -5.73 -4.84 5.18
CA SER A 52 -5.89 -5.27 6.57
C SER A 52 -6.32 -4.14 7.50
N LYS A 53 -5.86 -2.90 7.28
CA LYS A 53 -6.25 -1.76 8.11
C LYS A 53 -7.66 -1.25 7.80
N VAL A 54 -8.13 -1.38 6.56
CA VAL A 54 -9.46 -0.91 6.17
C VAL A 54 -10.56 -1.88 6.61
N TYR A 55 -10.25 -3.18 6.68
CA TYR A 55 -11.19 -4.22 7.09
C TYR A 55 -10.90 -4.76 8.50
N ASP A 56 -10.10 -4.03 9.29
CA ASP A 56 -9.71 -4.40 10.66
C ASP A 56 -9.28 -5.87 10.81
N LEU A 57 -8.52 -6.35 9.83
CA LEU A 57 -8.00 -7.71 9.83
C LEU A 57 -6.75 -7.78 10.71
N PRO A 58 -6.60 -8.86 11.48
CA PRO A 58 -5.40 -9.08 12.28
C PRO A 58 -4.13 -9.01 11.41
N THR A 59 -3.13 -8.36 11.96
CA THR A 59 -1.77 -8.30 11.42
C THR A 59 -0.80 -8.77 12.49
N HIS A 60 0.41 -9.16 12.09
CA HIS A 60 1.44 -9.53 13.07
C HIS A 60 1.68 -8.46 14.16
N LYS A 61 1.45 -7.17 13.86
CA LYS A 61 1.56 -6.11 14.86
C LYS A 61 0.43 -6.18 15.90
N THR A 62 -0.81 -6.38 15.45
CA THR A 62 -1.95 -6.53 16.37
C THR A 62 -1.81 -7.79 17.20
N ASP A 63 -1.32 -8.88 16.60
CA ASP A 63 -1.10 -10.14 17.32
C ASP A 63 -0.07 -9.97 18.45
N LEU A 64 0.99 -9.19 18.22
CA LEU A 64 1.98 -8.85 19.26
C LEU A 64 1.37 -7.96 20.36
N GLU A 65 0.60 -6.94 19.98
CA GLU A 65 -0.08 -6.06 20.94
C GLU A 65 -1.05 -6.85 21.84
N ASP A 66 -1.76 -7.83 21.27
CA ASP A 66 -2.66 -8.72 22.02
C ASP A 66 -1.91 -9.63 23.00
N LEU A 67 -0.70 -10.08 22.65
CA LEU A 67 0.15 -10.86 23.54
C LEU A 67 0.70 -10.00 24.68
N GLU A 68 1.23 -8.81 24.39
CA GLU A 68 1.69 -7.86 25.40
C GLU A 68 0.57 -7.49 26.39
N TYR A 69 -0.66 -7.29 25.87
CA TYR A 69 -1.82 -7.02 26.70
C TYR A 69 -2.17 -8.20 27.63
N LYS A 70 -2.07 -9.44 27.14
CA LYS A 70 -2.30 -10.65 27.96
C LYS A 70 -1.25 -10.79 29.05
N ASP A 71 0.01 -10.55 28.74
CA ASP A 71 1.09 -10.63 29.73
C ASP A 71 0.89 -9.58 30.83
N ALA A 72 0.55 -8.33 30.46
CA ALA A 72 0.27 -7.27 31.42
C ALA A 72 -0.96 -7.57 32.30
N LEU A 73 -1.99 -8.22 31.76
CA LEU A 73 -3.15 -8.67 32.53
C LEU A 73 -2.77 -9.77 33.52
N ASN A 74 -1.96 -10.75 33.10
CA ASN A 74 -1.49 -11.80 34.00
C ASN A 74 -0.68 -11.20 35.15
N ASP A 75 0.25 -10.29 34.87
CA ASP A 75 1.02 -9.58 35.90
C ASP A 75 0.12 -8.84 36.90
N TYR A 76 -0.98 -8.23 36.44
CA TYR A 76 -1.92 -7.54 37.32
C TYR A 76 -2.65 -8.51 38.25
N TYR A 77 -3.15 -9.63 37.74
CA TYR A 77 -3.91 -10.61 38.51
C TYR A 77 -3.03 -11.49 39.42
N GLU A 78 -1.77 -11.75 39.05
CA GLU A 78 -0.83 -12.53 39.88
C GLU A 78 -0.27 -11.73 41.06
N ASN A 79 -0.37 -10.40 41.02
CA ASN A 79 0.08 -9.49 42.09
C ASN A 79 -1.07 -8.98 43.01
N THR A 80 -2.29 -9.52 42.87
CA THR A 80 -3.45 -9.28 43.76
C THR A 80 -3.85 -10.54 44.48
#